data_AF-A0ABC8V271-F1
#
_entry.id   AF-A0ABC8V271-F1
#
_cell.length_a   1.000
_cell.length_b   1.000
_cell.length_c   1.000
_cell.angle_alpha   90.00
_cell.angle_beta   90.00
_cell.angle_gamma   90.00
#
_symmetry.space_group_name_H-M   'P 1'
#
loop_
_entity.id
_entity.type
_entity.pdbx_description
1 polymer ?
#
loop_
_entity_poly.entity_id
_entity_poly.type
_entity_poly.pdbx_seq_one_letter_code
_entity_poly.pdbx_strand_id
1 'polypeptide(L)'
;MFDGRGVKKITTFSPLLRRTIVEVQMVDRIDLTHLKVYAIDVDEADELDDALSATKLLDGRIKVWIHVADPTSIVQPGSIIDREARKRGTSVFLPTATYPMFPEKLAMEGMSLKQGKLCKAVTVSVVLRSDGR
;
A
#
# COMPACT_ATOMS: atom_id res chain seq x y z
N MET A 1 64.22 -8.85 10.73
CA MET A 1 64.68 -9.99 9.90
C MET A 1 63.80 -11.18 10.28
N PHE A 2 63.14 -11.82 9.28
CA PHE A 2 62.17 -12.93 9.34
C PHE A 2 60.75 -12.60 9.85
N ASP A 3 59.75 -12.48 8.95
CA ASP A 3 58.87 -13.53 8.35
C ASP A 3 57.72 -13.88 9.32
N GLY A 4 56.46 -13.48 9.15
CA GLY A 4 55.58 -13.71 8.01
C GLY A 4 54.76 -15.01 8.23
N ARG A 5 53.44 -14.89 8.46
CA ARG A 5 52.36 -15.87 8.18
C ARG A 5 51.16 -15.72 9.13
N GLY A 6 50.04 -15.28 8.53
CA GLY A 6 48.78 -16.01 8.60
C GLY A 6 47.96 -15.96 9.88
N VAL A 7 47.02 -15.01 9.96
CA VAL A 7 45.70 -15.30 10.54
C VAL A 7 44.67 -15.20 9.44
N LYS A 8 44.38 -16.34 8.80
CA LYS A 8 43.20 -16.51 7.94
C LYS A 8 41.97 -16.57 8.84
N LYS A 9 41.16 -15.52 8.90
CA LYS A 9 39.73 -15.69 9.23
C LYS A 9 39.02 -16.12 7.96
N ILE A 10 38.74 -17.40 7.89
CA ILE A 10 37.83 -17.99 6.90
C ILE A 10 36.42 -17.63 7.37
N THR A 11 35.76 -16.72 6.65
CA THR A 11 34.31 -16.67 6.64
C THR A 11 33.89 -16.78 5.18
N THR A 12 33.68 -18.02 4.75
CA THR A 12 33.11 -18.36 3.45
C THR A 12 31.73 -17.71 3.32
N PHE A 13 31.62 -16.60 2.60
CA PHE A 13 30.34 -16.12 2.11
C PHE A 13 30.04 -16.83 0.79
N SER A 14 29.04 -17.71 0.83
CA SER A 14 28.44 -18.31 -0.37
C SER A 14 27.97 -17.19 -1.31
N PRO A 15 28.31 -17.22 -2.61
CA PRO A 15 27.87 -16.19 -3.56
C PRO A 15 26.43 -16.41 -4.06
N LEU A 16 25.68 -17.36 -3.50
CA LEU A 16 24.41 -17.86 -4.04
C LEU A 16 23.14 -17.24 -3.43
N LEU A 17 23.22 -16.03 -2.89
CA LEU A 17 22.04 -15.21 -2.65
C LEU A 17 22.25 -13.80 -3.20
N ARG A 18 22.40 -13.71 -4.53
CA ARG A 18 21.91 -12.52 -5.23
C ARG A 18 20.41 -12.45 -4.93
N ARG A 19 20.04 -11.73 -3.87
CA ARG A 19 18.72 -11.12 -3.80
C ARG A 19 18.61 -10.34 -5.11
N THR A 20 17.83 -10.87 -6.03
CA THR A 20 17.28 -10.08 -7.11
C THR A 20 16.45 -9.02 -6.41
N ILE A 21 17.09 -7.91 -6.08
CA ILE A 21 16.40 -6.65 -5.89
C ILE A 21 15.84 -6.40 -7.28
N VAL A 22 14.60 -6.84 -7.47
CA VAL A 22 13.79 -6.36 -8.57
C VAL A 22 13.80 -4.86 -8.37
N GLU A 23 14.45 -4.13 -9.27
CA GLU A 23 14.27 -2.69 -9.41
C GLU A 23 12.77 -2.49 -9.67
N VAL A 24 12.01 -2.39 -8.58
CA VAL A 24 10.67 -1.83 -8.65
C VAL A 24 10.92 -0.42 -9.19
N GLN A 25 10.47 -0.17 -10.42
CA GLN A 25 10.47 1.16 -11.00
C GLN A 25 10.07 2.13 -9.89
N MET A 26 10.99 3.03 -9.54
CA MET A 26 10.72 4.12 -8.61
C MET A 26 9.66 4.97 -9.30
N VAL A 27 8.39 4.63 -9.09
CA VAL A 27 7.28 5.53 -9.42
C VAL A 27 7.52 6.74 -8.55
N ASP A 28 7.85 7.87 -9.18
CA ASP A 28 7.92 9.15 -8.48
C ASP A 28 6.53 9.43 -7.90
N ARG A 29 6.37 9.12 -6.61
CA ARG A 29 5.11 9.31 -5.90
C ARG A 29 4.97 10.77 -5.53
N ILE A 30 3.76 11.29 -5.68
CA ILE A 30 3.41 12.63 -5.25
C ILE A 30 3.16 12.61 -3.75
N ASP A 31 3.86 13.47 -3.00
CA ASP A 31 3.59 13.66 -1.58
C ASP A 31 2.31 14.48 -1.36
N LEU A 32 1.29 13.82 -0.82
CA LEU A 32 -0.01 14.40 -0.48
C LEU A 32 -0.25 14.45 1.03
N THR A 33 0.77 14.22 1.87
CA THR A 33 0.64 14.17 3.34
C THR A 33 0.22 15.50 3.98
N HIS A 34 0.32 16.60 3.21
CA HIS A 34 -0.18 17.92 3.61
C HIS A 34 -1.71 18.04 3.55
N LEU A 35 -2.42 17.11 2.89
CA LEU A 35 -3.88 17.10 2.83
C LEU A 35 -4.47 16.52 4.11
N LYS A 36 -5.60 17.09 4.55
CA LYS A 36 -6.40 16.49 5.62
C LYS A 36 -7.27 15.39 5.03
N VAL A 37 -6.99 14.14 5.40
CA VAL A 37 -7.61 12.92 4.85
C VAL A 37 -8.56 12.31 5.87
N TYR A 38 -9.71 11.82 5.40
CA TYR A 38 -10.72 11.12 6.21
C TYR A 38 -11.12 9.82 5.52
N ALA A 39 -11.01 8.70 6.23
CA ALA A 39 -11.71 7.47 5.89
C ALA A 39 -13.01 7.41 6.70
N ILE A 40 -14.10 6.99 6.08
CA ILE A 40 -15.42 6.90 6.72
C ILE A 40 -15.90 5.47 6.51
N ASP A 41 -15.95 4.71 7.60
CA ASP A 41 -16.32 3.30 7.60
C ASP A 41 -17.08 2.98 8.89
N VAL A 42 -17.54 1.73 9.04
CA VAL A 42 -18.07 1.21 10.31
C VAL A 42 -16.98 1.10 11.37
N ASP A 43 -17.37 1.17 12.64
CA ASP A 43 -16.43 1.25 13.77
C ASP A 43 -15.49 0.02 13.85
N GLU A 44 -15.93 -1.14 13.37
CA GLU A 44 -15.17 -2.39 13.38
C GLU A 44 -14.24 -2.58 12.17
N ALA A 45 -14.17 -1.62 11.24
CA ALA A 45 -13.39 -1.76 10.02
C ALA A 45 -11.88 -1.53 10.26
N ASP A 46 -11.08 -2.59 10.07
CA ASP A 46 -9.61 -2.53 10.13
C ASP A 46 -8.94 -2.40 8.73
N GLU A 47 -9.69 -2.73 7.68
CA GLU A 47 -9.29 -2.62 6.26
C GLU A 47 -9.95 -1.38 5.65
N LEU A 48 -9.21 -0.26 5.63
CA LEU A 48 -9.68 1.01 5.07
C LEU A 48 -9.17 1.14 3.64
N ASP A 49 -10.03 0.82 2.68
CA ASP A 49 -9.69 0.79 1.25
C ASP A 49 -9.63 2.17 0.61
N ASP A 50 -10.44 3.11 1.10
CA ASP A 50 -10.55 4.45 0.54
C ASP A 50 -10.61 5.57 1.58
N ALA A 51 -10.19 6.75 1.15
CA ALA A 51 -10.24 7.96 1.95
C ALA A 51 -10.38 9.21 1.07
N LEU A 52 -10.88 10.28 1.67
CA LEU A 52 -11.22 11.52 0.98
C LEU A 52 -10.51 12.73 1.60
N SER A 53 -10.11 13.66 0.75
CA SER A 53 -9.83 15.05 1.14
C SER A 53 -10.71 15.99 0.33
N ALA A 54 -11.25 17.03 0.97
CA ALA A 54 -12.09 18.02 0.28
C ALA A 54 -11.63 19.44 0.61
N THR A 55 -11.63 20.32 -0.38
CA THR A 55 -11.30 21.74 -0.22
C THR A 55 -12.22 22.60 -1.07
N LYS A 56 -12.84 23.60 -0.46
CA LYS A 56 -13.64 24.60 -1.18
C LYS A 56 -12.70 25.57 -1.91
N LEU A 57 -12.95 25.78 -3.19
CA LEU A 57 -12.21 26.71 -4.05
C LEU A 57 -12.80 28.12 -3.95
N LEU A 58 -12.03 29.11 -4.40
CA LEU A 58 -12.43 30.53 -4.36
C LEU A 58 -13.69 30.83 -5.17
N ASP A 59 -13.92 30.09 -6.25
CA ASP A 59 -15.09 30.22 -7.13
C ASP A 59 -16.33 29.44 -6.63
N GLY A 60 -16.27 28.90 -5.41
CA GLY A 60 -17.36 28.18 -4.78
C GLY A 60 -17.45 26.69 -5.12
N ARG A 61 -16.65 26.18 -6.07
CA ARG A 61 -16.54 24.75 -6.36
C ARG A 61 -15.82 24.00 -5.25
N ILE A 62 -15.91 22.67 -5.24
CA ILE A 62 -15.20 21.82 -4.28
C ILE A 62 -14.22 20.95 -5.05
N LYS A 63 -12.94 20.97 -4.67
CA LYS A 63 -11.97 19.97 -5.10
C LYS A 63 -12.01 18.79 -4.13
N VAL A 64 -12.30 17.61 -4.64
CA VAL A 64 -12.28 16.35 -3.90
C VAL A 64 -11.10 15.52 -4.40
N TRP A 65 -10.32 15.00 -3.46
CA TRP A 65 -9.32 13.98 -3.70
C TRP A 65 -9.89 12.66 -3.21
N ILE A 66 -9.74 11.63 -4.04
CA ILE A 66 -10.16 10.26 -3.74
C ILE A 66 -8.87 9.44 -3.71
N HIS A 67 -8.57 8.90 -2.54
CA HIS A 67 -7.40 8.08 -2.27
C HIS A 67 -7.86 6.64 -2.12
N VAL A 68 -7.40 5.75 -3.00
CA VAL A 68 -7.65 4.31 -2.90
C VAL A 68 -6.35 3.65 -2.49
N ALA A 69 -6.38 2.76 -1.51
CA ALA A 69 -5.22 2.00 -1.07
C ALA A 69 -4.51 1.35 -2.26
N ASP A 70 -3.18 1.20 -2.17
CA ASP A 70 -2.35 0.63 -3.23
C ASP A 70 -1.79 -0.76 -2.85
N PRO A 71 -2.60 -1.83 -2.91
CA PRO A 71 -2.12 -3.21 -2.74
C PRO A 71 -1.02 -3.59 -3.74
N THR A 72 -1.00 -2.99 -4.93
CA THR A 72 0.01 -3.29 -5.97
C THR A 72 1.42 -2.86 -5.56
N SER A 73 1.53 -1.96 -4.59
CA SER A 73 2.81 -1.61 -3.97
C SER A 73 3.45 -2.73 -3.13
N ILE A 74 2.69 -3.79 -2.85
CA ILE A 74 3.11 -4.95 -2.05
C ILE A 74 2.95 -6.25 -2.85
N VAL A 75 1.84 -6.40 -3.58
CA VAL A 75 1.50 -7.60 -4.33
C VAL A 75 2.00 -7.49 -5.76
N GLN A 76 3.02 -8.28 -6.06
CA GLN A 76 3.59 -8.37 -7.41
C GLN A 76 2.75 -9.31 -8.28
N PRO A 77 2.49 -8.96 -9.55
CA PRO A 77 1.85 -9.85 -10.51
C PRO A 77 2.55 -11.20 -10.59
N GLY A 78 1.77 -12.29 -10.58
CA GLY A 78 2.28 -13.66 -10.61
C GLY A 78 2.80 -14.21 -9.29
N SER A 79 2.87 -13.42 -8.21
CA SER A 79 3.25 -13.89 -6.87
C SER A 79 2.25 -14.92 -6.31
N ILE A 80 2.63 -15.63 -5.23
CA ILE A 80 1.72 -16.56 -4.54
C ILE A 80 0.46 -15.83 -4.06
N ILE A 81 0.64 -14.63 -3.51
CA ILE A 81 -0.44 -13.79 -3.00
C ILE A 81 -1.36 -13.36 -4.15
N ASP A 82 -0.80 -12.89 -5.26
CA ASP A 82 -1.58 -12.52 -6.46
C ASP A 82 -2.38 -13.71 -7.02
N ARG A 83 -1.77 -14.90 -7.14
CA ARG A 83 -2.48 -16.08 -7.64
C ARG A 83 -3.61 -16.51 -6.72
N GLU A 84 -3.40 -16.47 -5.42
CA GLU A 84 -4.45 -16.80 -4.44
C GLU A 84 -5.56 -15.76 -4.44
N ALA A 85 -5.23 -14.46 -4.48
CA ALA A 85 -6.20 -13.38 -4.60
C ALA A 85 -7.04 -13.51 -5.88
N ARG A 86 -6.39 -13.79 -7.03
CA ARG A 86 -7.09 -14.06 -8.30
C ARG A 86 -7.99 -15.29 -8.24
N LYS A 87 -7.59 -16.33 -7.51
CA LYS A 87 -8.41 -17.53 -7.31
C LYS A 87 -9.64 -17.24 -6.43
N ARG A 88 -9.50 -16.40 -5.40
CA ARG A 88 -10.62 -15.97 -4.52
C ARG A 88 -11.55 -14.96 -5.20
N GLY A 89 -11.00 -14.05 -5.98
CA GLY A 89 -11.73 -13.02 -6.74
C GLY A 89 -12.23 -11.84 -5.89
N THR A 90 -12.79 -12.11 -4.71
CA THR A 90 -13.30 -11.10 -3.77
C THR A 90 -13.24 -11.58 -2.33
N SER A 91 -13.28 -10.64 -1.38
CA SER A 91 -13.65 -10.94 0.00
C SER A 91 -15.13 -11.33 0.06
N VAL A 92 -15.48 -12.33 0.87
CA VAL A 92 -16.86 -12.79 1.08
C VAL A 92 -17.26 -12.48 2.51
N PHE A 93 -18.34 -11.71 2.67
CA PHE A 93 -18.88 -11.31 3.97
C PHE A 93 -20.18 -12.07 4.23
N LEU A 94 -20.18 -12.94 5.24
CA LEU A 94 -21.35 -13.67 5.73
C LEU A 94 -21.77 -13.12 7.10
N PRO A 95 -23.02 -13.34 7.54
CA PRO A 95 -23.47 -12.90 8.86
C PRO A 95 -22.62 -13.41 10.03
N THR A 96 -21.94 -14.54 9.87
CA THR A 96 -21.16 -15.20 10.93
C THR A 96 -19.65 -15.23 10.68
N ALA A 97 -19.19 -14.86 9.48
CA ALA A 97 -17.79 -14.98 9.10
C ALA A 97 -17.42 -14.10 7.91
N THR A 98 -16.18 -13.64 7.88
CA THR A 98 -15.57 -12.98 6.72
C THR A 98 -14.46 -13.87 6.17
N TYR A 99 -14.44 -14.05 4.85
CA TYR A 99 -13.37 -14.74 4.13
C TYR A 99 -12.66 -13.73 3.24
N PRO A 100 -11.53 -13.17 3.68
CA PRO A 100 -10.88 -12.06 2.97
C PRO A 100 -10.17 -12.53 1.69
N MET A 101 -10.11 -11.65 0.70
CA MET A 101 -9.38 -11.89 -0.55
C MET A 101 -7.87 -12.04 -0.31
N PHE A 102 -7.33 -11.21 0.57
CA PHE A 102 -5.94 -11.26 1.00
C PHE A 102 -5.81 -11.86 2.40
N PRO A 103 -4.61 -12.31 2.80
CA PRO A 103 -4.33 -12.64 4.19
C PRO A 103 -4.65 -11.44 5.11
N GLU A 104 -5.40 -11.64 6.19
CA GLU A 104 -5.90 -10.57 7.08
C GLU A 104 -4.82 -9.60 7.51
N LYS A 105 -3.68 -10.12 8.00
CA LYS A 105 -2.57 -9.28 8.43
C LYS A 105 -2.04 -8.37 7.33
N LEU A 106 -2.07 -8.82 6.08
CA LEU A 106 -1.61 -8.03 4.95
C LEU A 106 -2.61 -6.93 4.59
N ALA A 107 -3.89 -7.30 4.51
CA ALA A 107 -5.01 -6.42 4.25
C ALA A 107 -5.09 -5.30 5.31
N MET A 108 -5.16 -5.70 6.57
CA MET A 108 -5.29 -4.80 7.71
C MET A 108 -4.01 -4.05 8.06
N GLU A 109 -2.86 -4.26 7.41
CA GLU A 109 -1.64 -3.49 7.70
C GLU A 109 -1.18 -2.71 6.47
N GLY A 110 -0.50 -3.39 5.54
CA GLY A 110 0.18 -2.73 4.44
C GLY A 110 -0.77 -2.19 3.37
N MET A 111 -2.02 -2.63 3.37
CA MET A 111 -3.03 -2.31 2.36
C MET A 111 -4.16 -1.41 2.90
N SER A 112 -4.07 -0.97 4.16
CA SER A 112 -5.12 -0.16 4.82
C SER A 112 -4.63 1.28 5.03
N LEU A 113 -5.50 2.26 4.77
CA LEU A 113 -5.23 3.70 4.95
C LEU A 113 -5.29 4.15 6.42
N LYS A 114 -4.35 3.64 7.23
CA LYS A 114 -4.35 3.84 8.69
C LYS A 114 -4.02 5.26 9.13
N GLN A 115 -4.79 5.73 10.11
CA GLN A 115 -4.54 7.01 10.78
C GLN A 115 -3.12 7.09 11.37
N GLY A 116 -2.46 8.23 11.17
CA GLY A 116 -1.12 8.50 11.72
C GLY A 116 0.02 7.73 11.04
N LYS A 117 -0.25 6.99 9.97
CA LYS A 117 0.76 6.25 9.21
C LYS A 117 0.91 6.80 7.79
N LEU A 118 2.14 6.73 7.28
CA LEU A 118 2.39 6.96 5.86
C LEU A 118 1.82 5.78 5.07
N CYS A 119 0.81 6.06 4.24
CA CYS A 119 0.11 5.06 3.46
C CYS A 119 0.36 5.29 1.96
N LYS A 120 0.37 4.21 1.18
CA LYS A 120 0.49 4.26 -0.28
C LYS A 120 -0.90 4.19 -0.89
N ALA A 121 -1.20 5.10 -1.80
CA ALA A 121 -2.49 5.19 -2.45
C ALA A 121 -2.34 5.49 -3.95
N VAL A 122 -3.30 5.03 -4.73
CA VAL A 122 -3.61 5.57 -6.06
C VAL A 122 -4.62 6.69 -5.83
N THR A 123 -4.31 7.90 -6.29
CA THR A 123 -5.12 9.09 -6.01
C THR A 123 -5.63 9.73 -7.29
N VAL A 124 -6.89 10.13 -7.30
CA VAL A 124 -7.48 10.98 -8.33
C VAL A 124 -8.06 12.24 -7.69
N SER A 125 -8.19 13.32 -8.47
CA SER A 125 -8.87 14.53 -8.01
C SER A 125 -9.94 14.96 -9.00
N VAL A 126 -11.08 15.41 -8.48
CA VAL A 126 -12.19 15.96 -9.24
C VAL A 126 -12.56 17.33 -8.68
N VAL A 127 -12.98 18.25 -9.56
CA VAL A 127 -13.54 19.54 -9.15
C VAL A 127 -15.03 19.52 -9.45
N LEU A 128 -15.82 19.58 -8.39
CA LEU A 128 -17.27 19.48 -8.42
C LEU A 128 -17.91 20.86 -8.25
N ARG A 129 -18.94 21.12 -9.04
CA ARG A 129 -19.90 22.19 -8.81
C ARG A 129 -20.86 21.83 -7.68
N SER A 130 -21.65 22.80 -7.23
CA SER A 130 -22.66 22.58 -6.17
C SER A 130 -23.75 21.58 -6.55
N ASP A 131 -23.97 21.35 -7.85
CA ASP A 131 -24.92 20.34 -8.37
C ASP A 131 -24.27 18.96 -8.58
N GLY A 132 -23.02 18.76 -8.15
CA GLY A 132 -22.32 17.47 -8.22
C GLY A 132 -21.74 17.12 -9.60
N ARG A 133 -21.79 18.06 -10.56
CA ARG A 133 -21.17 17.93 -11.88
C ARG A 133 -19.75 18.48 -11.94
#